data_AF-A0AAV5LBU4-F1
#
_entry.id   AF-A0AAV5LBU4-F1
#
_cell.length_a   1.000
_cell.length_b   1.000
_cell.length_c   1.000
_cell.angle_alpha   90.00
_cell.angle_beta   90.00
_cell.angle_gamma   90.00
#
_symmetry.space_group_name_H-M   'P 1'
#
loop_
_entity.id
_entity.type
_entity.pdbx_description
1 polymer ?
#
loop_
_entity_poly.entity_id
_entity_poly.type
_entity_poly.pdbx_seq_one_letter_code
_entity_poly.pdbx_strand_id
1 'polypeptide(L)'
;MSAAGATYMFGLYSGDIKDSLGYDQTTLNLLSFFKDLGTNVGVPAGLIAEVTPSWFVLSLGAVLNFFGYFMMWLAVTKRIARPAVWQMCLYICVGANSQAFAHVGSLVVCVKNFPQSRGVVLGILKGYLGLSGAIITQFYHAIYKDNSKQLILLIGWLPAAISLVFVRTIRTMKVTRQSNELNVFYKFLYISLGLAAFLMIIIIVEKRLTFNQGEYGGAAAMVLILLFLPIAVVIGEELNIWKAKQAVLDDPASPVKVITEKPTQEIAAPLDQSAPLSSTIEARVGDQANVSCWKTAFKPPNRGDDYTILQALFSVDMLILFLATTCGVGGTLTAVDNLGQIGTSQGYPKQSISTFVSLVSIWNYLGRVTSGFVSEIILAKYKFPRPLMLTLIMFLSCLGHLLIAFNVHGGLYVASIIIGFCFGAQWPLLFAIISEIFGLKYYSTLYNFGAVASPVGSYILNVKVAGNLYDNEARKQMAARGIIRKRGQDLECTGTECFKLAFIIIT
;
A
#
# COMPACT_ATOMS: atom_id res chain seq x y z
N MET A 1 6.15 4.20 7.62
CA MET A 1 4.84 3.84 7.01
C MET A 1 3.72 4.78 7.41
N SER A 2 3.60 5.17 8.68
CA SER A 2 2.58 6.10 9.21
C SER A 2 2.55 7.50 8.59
N ALA A 3 3.59 7.92 7.87
CA ALA A 3 3.66 9.20 7.15
C ALA A 3 3.73 9.04 5.62
N ALA A 4 3.52 7.82 5.09
CA ALA A 4 3.80 7.50 3.69
C ALA A 4 2.57 7.56 2.76
N GLY A 5 1.44 8.15 3.19
CA GLY A 5 0.19 8.18 2.40
C GLY A 5 -0.33 9.59 2.09
N ALA A 6 0.57 10.56 1.86
CA ALA A 6 0.23 11.93 1.43
C ALA A 6 -0.71 12.02 0.20
N THR A 7 -0.69 11.03 -0.68
CA THR A 7 -1.53 10.94 -1.89
C THR A 7 -3.01 10.77 -1.58
N TYR A 8 -3.37 10.17 -0.44
CA TYR A 8 -4.75 10.07 0.03
C TYR A 8 -5.31 11.42 0.50
N MET A 9 -4.44 12.41 0.71
CA MET A 9 -4.80 13.75 1.17
C MET A 9 -5.07 14.73 0.03
N PHE A 10 -5.00 14.29 -1.24
CA PHE A 10 -5.21 15.16 -2.41
C PHE A 10 -6.51 15.95 -2.34
N GLY A 11 -7.60 15.34 -1.86
CA GLY A 11 -8.88 16.02 -1.70
C GLY A 11 -8.87 17.20 -0.72
N LEU A 12 -7.90 17.26 0.20
CA LEU A 12 -7.77 18.34 1.19
C LEU A 12 -7.07 19.59 0.65
N TYR A 13 -6.24 19.46 -0.41
CA TYR A 13 -5.46 20.58 -0.98
C TYR A 13 -5.72 20.82 -2.47
N SER A 14 -6.47 19.95 -3.16
CA SER A 14 -6.75 20.10 -4.59
C SER A 14 -7.57 21.35 -4.90
N GLY A 15 -8.46 21.76 -3.99
CA GLY A 15 -9.19 23.03 -4.07
C GLY A 15 -8.25 24.23 -4.11
N ASP A 16 -7.23 24.27 -3.26
CA ASP A 16 -6.26 25.37 -3.26
C ASP A 16 -5.43 25.45 -4.55
N ILE A 17 -5.10 24.28 -5.12
CA ILE A 17 -4.44 24.22 -6.44
C ILE A 17 -5.35 24.83 -7.49
N LYS A 18 -6.64 24.45 -7.49
CA LYS A 18 -7.65 24.98 -8.41
C LYS A 18 -7.73 26.50 -8.35
N ASP A 19 -7.93 27.02 -7.15
CA ASP A 19 -8.22 28.44 -6.92
C ASP A 19 -6.95 29.29 -7.10
N SER A 20 -5.80 28.81 -6.64
CA SER A 20 -4.54 29.58 -6.71
C SER A 20 -3.97 29.63 -8.13
N LEU A 21 -4.10 28.55 -8.90
CA LEU A 21 -3.57 28.43 -10.25
C LEU A 21 -4.64 28.64 -11.32
N GLY A 22 -5.89 28.94 -10.97
CA GLY A 22 -6.98 29.15 -11.93
C GLY A 22 -7.17 27.95 -12.87
N TYR A 23 -7.11 26.74 -12.31
CA TYR A 23 -7.32 25.50 -13.06
C TYR A 23 -8.80 25.14 -13.12
N ASP A 24 -9.21 24.53 -14.23
CA ASP A 24 -10.54 23.95 -14.36
C ASP A 24 -10.57 22.53 -13.78
N GLN A 25 -11.78 21.95 -13.73
CA GLN A 25 -11.96 20.60 -13.19
C GLN A 25 -11.22 19.55 -14.04
N THR A 26 -11.16 19.73 -15.35
CA THR A 26 -10.45 18.83 -16.27
C THR A 26 -8.95 18.80 -15.97
N THR A 27 -8.33 19.95 -15.73
CA THR A 27 -6.91 20.06 -15.36
C THR A 27 -6.64 19.42 -14.00
N LEU A 28 -7.53 19.59 -13.01
CA LEU A 28 -7.41 18.89 -11.73
C LEU A 28 -7.52 17.36 -11.87
N ASN A 29 -8.44 16.87 -12.70
CA ASN A 29 -8.58 15.44 -12.96
C ASN A 29 -7.30 14.87 -13.61
N LEU A 30 -6.68 15.63 -14.52
CA LEU A 30 -5.38 15.27 -15.10
C LEU A 30 -4.28 15.19 -14.02
N LEU A 31 -4.23 16.14 -13.09
CA LEU A 31 -3.32 16.10 -11.94
C LEU A 31 -3.55 14.86 -11.07
N SER A 32 -4.81 14.52 -10.78
CA SER A 32 -5.15 13.32 -10.01
C SER A 32 -4.67 12.05 -10.72
N PHE A 33 -4.84 11.95 -12.03
CA PHE A 33 -4.35 10.81 -12.82
C PHE A 33 -2.82 10.65 -12.69
N PHE A 34 -2.05 11.75 -12.84
CA PHE A 34 -0.59 11.69 -12.70
C PHE A 34 -0.14 11.37 -11.26
N LYS A 35 -0.89 11.83 -10.26
CA LYS A 35 -0.69 11.43 -8.85
C LYS A 35 -0.91 9.92 -8.66
N ASP A 36 -1.99 9.36 -9.21
CA ASP A 36 -2.27 7.92 -9.11
C ASP A 36 -1.26 7.09 -9.91
N LEU A 37 -0.80 7.58 -11.07
CA LEU A 37 0.30 6.99 -11.83
C LEU A 37 1.58 6.94 -11.00
N GLY A 38 1.99 8.07 -10.41
CA GLY A 38 3.18 8.13 -9.56
C GLY A 38 3.08 7.18 -8.36
N THR A 39 1.92 7.11 -7.72
CA THR A 39 1.67 6.25 -6.55
C THR A 39 1.80 4.76 -6.88
N ASN A 40 1.31 4.34 -8.05
CA ASN A 40 1.18 2.92 -8.39
C ASN A 40 2.32 2.38 -9.26
N VAL A 41 3.04 3.23 -10.00
CA VAL A 41 4.19 2.81 -10.82
C VAL A 41 5.46 2.79 -9.97
N GLY A 42 5.56 1.77 -9.11
CA GLY A 42 6.70 1.57 -8.21
C GLY A 42 7.84 0.73 -8.79
N VAL A 43 7.73 0.22 -10.02
CA VAL A 43 8.74 -0.67 -10.63
C VAL A 43 10.15 -0.06 -10.65
N PRO A 44 10.36 1.24 -10.97
CA PRO A 44 11.68 1.86 -10.90
C PRO A 44 12.27 1.82 -9.48
N ALA A 45 11.46 2.08 -8.45
CA ALA A 45 11.89 2.00 -7.06
C ALA A 45 12.31 0.58 -6.67
N GLY A 46 11.59 -0.43 -7.16
CA GLY A 46 11.95 -1.84 -7.03
C GLY A 46 13.29 -2.15 -7.68
N LEU A 47 13.46 -1.83 -8.96
CA LEU A 47 14.71 -2.09 -9.70
C LEU A 47 15.93 -1.44 -9.04
N ILE A 48 15.80 -0.20 -8.56
CA ILE A 48 16.86 0.49 -7.83
C ILE A 48 17.18 -0.25 -6.52
N ALA A 49 16.17 -0.72 -5.80
CA ALA A 49 16.37 -1.45 -4.55
C ALA A 49 16.99 -2.85 -4.71
N GLU A 50 16.94 -3.44 -5.90
CA GLU A 50 17.64 -4.71 -6.17
C GLU A 50 19.16 -4.52 -6.26
N VAL A 51 19.63 -3.34 -6.68
CA VAL A 51 21.05 -3.06 -6.91
C VAL A 51 21.66 -2.08 -5.90
N THR A 52 20.85 -1.47 -5.04
CA THR A 52 21.29 -0.48 -4.04
C THR A 52 20.85 -0.85 -2.64
N PRO A 53 21.58 -0.40 -1.60
CA PRO A 53 21.18 -0.61 -0.21
C PRO A 53 19.93 0.19 0.17
N SER A 54 19.19 -0.29 1.18
CA SER A 54 17.91 0.31 1.61
C SER A 54 18.00 1.79 2.00
N TRP A 55 19.14 2.23 2.54
CA TRP A 55 19.35 3.63 2.89
C TRP A 55 19.29 4.54 1.66
N PHE A 56 19.84 4.10 0.53
CA PHE A 56 19.87 4.87 -0.70
C PHE A 56 18.46 5.03 -1.28
N VAL A 57 17.70 3.93 -1.29
CA VAL A 57 16.29 3.92 -1.73
C VAL A 57 15.44 4.89 -0.91
N LEU A 58 15.57 4.87 0.42
CA LEU A 58 14.82 5.76 1.32
C LEU A 58 15.25 7.23 1.17
N SER A 59 16.55 7.51 1.03
CA SER A 59 17.07 8.86 0.80
C SER A 59 16.59 9.42 -0.54
N LEU A 60 16.63 8.61 -1.61
CA LEU A 60 16.11 9.01 -2.92
C LEU A 60 14.61 9.30 -2.84
N GLY A 61 13.84 8.44 -2.17
CA GLY A 61 12.43 8.68 -1.89
C GLY A 61 12.18 9.99 -1.15
N ALA A 62 12.98 10.31 -0.12
CA ALA A 62 12.86 11.56 0.62
C ALA A 62 13.13 12.79 -0.25
N VAL A 63 14.14 12.74 -1.14
CA VAL A 63 14.43 13.81 -2.11
C VAL A 63 13.27 14.00 -3.07
N LEU A 64 12.73 12.91 -3.65
CA LEU A 64 11.58 12.98 -4.56
C LEU A 64 10.33 13.54 -3.87
N ASN A 65 10.07 13.13 -2.62
CA ASN A 65 8.94 13.62 -1.83
C ASN A 65 9.05 15.13 -1.60
N PHE A 66 10.19 15.57 -1.06
CA PHE A 66 10.42 16.97 -0.78
C PHE A 66 10.35 17.79 -2.07
N PHE A 67 11.09 17.40 -3.11
CA PHE A 67 11.12 18.13 -4.37
C PHE A 67 9.73 18.27 -5.00
N GLY A 68 8.98 17.17 -5.16
CA GLY A 68 7.68 17.18 -5.81
C GLY A 68 6.68 18.10 -5.10
N TYR A 69 6.46 17.88 -3.80
CA TYR A 69 5.49 18.67 -3.04
C TYR A 69 5.96 20.09 -2.73
N PHE A 70 7.27 20.32 -2.54
CA PHE A 70 7.80 21.67 -2.34
C PHE A 70 7.64 22.53 -3.59
N MET A 71 7.90 21.98 -4.78
CA MET A 71 7.66 22.69 -6.04
C MET A 71 6.17 23.02 -6.23
N MET A 72 5.28 22.09 -5.88
CA MET A 72 3.83 22.38 -5.87
C MET A 72 3.47 23.49 -4.88
N TRP A 73 4.02 23.46 -3.67
CA TRP A 73 3.79 24.48 -2.66
C TRP A 73 4.25 25.87 -3.14
N LEU A 74 5.44 25.96 -3.75
CA LEU A 74 5.94 27.21 -4.34
C LEU A 74 5.00 27.74 -5.44
N ALA A 75 4.46 26.86 -6.27
CA ALA A 75 3.50 27.22 -7.32
C ALA A 75 2.19 27.76 -6.72
N VAL A 76 1.60 27.03 -5.77
CA VAL A 76 0.31 27.39 -5.13
C VAL A 76 0.43 28.66 -4.28
N THR A 77 1.58 28.89 -3.65
CA THR A 77 1.87 30.12 -2.90
C THR A 77 2.34 31.29 -3.78
N LYS A 78 2.36 31.11 -5.11
CA LYS A 78 2.77 32.12 -6.09
C LYS A 78 4.18 32.67 -5.86
N ARG A 79 5.08 31.86 -5.31
CA ARG A 79 6.50 32.21 -5.09
C ARG A 79 7.38 31.98 -6.33
N ILE A 80 6.87 31.23 -7.30
CA ILE A 80 7.49 31.02 -8.62
C ILE A 80 6.53 31.46 -9.72
N ALA A 81 7.05 31.68 -10.93
CA ALA A 81 6.22 31.92 -12.12
C ALA A 81 5.24 30.76 -12.32
N ARG A 82 4.01 31.08 -12.77
CA ARG A 82 2.93 30.10 -12.91
C ARG A 82 3.40 28.93 -13.80
N PRO A 83 3.54 27.71 -13.24
CA PRO A 83 4.01 26.58 -14.02
C PRO A 83 2.97 26.17 -15.06
N ALA A 84 3.46 25.63 -16.17
CA ALA A 84 2.61 24.98 -17.15
C ALA A 84 1.96 23.74 -16.54
N VAL A 85 0.80 23.32 -17.05
CA VAL A 85 0.04 22.18 -16.51
C VAL A 85 0.90 20.90 -16.48
N TRP A 86 1.71 20.66 -17.50
CA TRP A 86 2.60 19.49 -17.56
C TRP A 86 3.66 19.49 -16.43
N GLN A 87 4.13 20.67 -16.01
CA GLN A 87 5.08 20.79 -14.91
C GLN A 87 4.42 20.43 -13.58
N MET A 88 3.19 20.89 -13.36
CA MET A 88 2.41 20.49 -12.18
C MET A 88 2.10 18.98 -12.18
N CYS A 89 1.80 18.40 -13.35
CA CYS A 89 1.65 16.96 -13.51
C CYS A 89 2.94 16.20 -13.16
N LEU A 90 4.09 16.73 -13.58
CA LEU A 90 5.39 16.15 -13.24
C LEU A 90 5.68 16.25 -11.74
N TYR A 91 5.47 17.42 -11.12
CA TYR A 91 5.71 17.62 -9.68
C TYR A 91 4.86 16.70 -8.81
N ILE A 92 3.56 16.57 -9.13
CA ILE A 92 2.67 15.68 -8.37
C ILE A 92 2.99 14.20 -8.61
N CYS A 93 3.38 13.82 -9.83
CA CYS A 93 3.79 12.45 -10.15
C CYS A 93 5.08 12.07 -9.38
N VAL A 94 6.08 12.95 -9.38
CA VAL A 94 7.33 12.76 -8.64
C VAL A 94 7.09 12.71 -7.13
N GLY A 95 6.30 13.64 -6.59
CA GLY A 95 5.93 13.66 -5.17
C GLY A 95 5.15 12.40 -4.77
N ALA A 96 4.23 11.93 -5.61
CA ALA A 96 3.50 10.69 -5.38
C ALA A 96 4.39 9.43 -5.47
N ASN A 97 5.33 9.40 -6.42
CA ASN A 97 6.23 8.26 -6.63
C ASN A 97 7.20 8.03 -5.47
N SER A 98 7.51 9.08 -4.70
CA SER A 98 8.26 8.95 -3.45
C SER A 98 7.68 7.91 -2.48
N GLN A 99 6.36 7.68 -2.51
CA GLN A 99 5.72 6.66 -1.69
C GLN A 99 6.19 5.27 -2.06
N ALA A 100 6.37 4.98 -3.36
CA ALA A 100 6.89 3.69 -3.80
C ALA A 100 8.28 3.43 -3.21
N PHE A 101 9.15 4.44 -3.17
CA PHE A 101 10.47 4.34 -2.52
C PHE A 101 10.36 4.10 -1.01
N ALA A 102 9.48 4.83 -0.33
CA ALA A 102 9.24 4.61 1.10
C ALA A 102 8.68 3.21 1.39
N HIS A 103 7.79 2.72 0.53
CA HIS A 103 7.26 1.36 0.57
C HIS A 103 8.36 0.34 0.38
N VAL A 104 9.12 0.41 -0.70
CA VAL A 104 10.21 -0.53 -0.99
C VAL A 104 11.23 -0.52 0.15
N GLY A 105 11.71 0.66 0.54
CA GLY A 105 12.77 0.81 1.52
C GLY A 105 12.41 0.32 2.92
N SER A 106 11.13 0.30 3.29
CA SER A 106 10.68 -0.17 4.62
C SER A 106 10.00 -1.54 4.59
N LEU A 107 9.02 -1.75 3.71
CA LEU A 107 8.22 -2.99 3.67
C LEU A 107 9.04 -4.18 3.21
N VAL A 108 9.83 -4.05 2.14
CA VAL A 108 10.64 -5.18 1.63
C VAL A 108 11.66 -5.61 2.68
N VAL A 109 12.29 -4.66 3.37
CA VAL A 109 13.24 -4.94 4.44
C VAL A 109 12.57 -5.70 5.58
N CYS A 110 11.39 -5.28 6.02
CA CYS A 110 10.66 -5.98 7.07
C CYS A 110 10.22 -7.40 6.64
N VAL A 111 9.77 -7.59 5.40
CA VAL A 111 9.40 -8.92 4.88
C VAL A 111 10.62 -9.85 4.77
N LYS A 112 11.77 -9.32 4.36
CA LYS A 112 13.04 -10.07 4.34
C LYS A 112 13.51 -10.45 5.74
N ASN A 113 13.29 -9.58 6.73
CA ASN A 113 13.68 -9.84 8.12
C ASN A 113 12.76 -10.85 8.82
N PHE A 114 11.46 -10.88 8.48
CA PHE A 114 10.45 -11.76 9.09
C PHE A 114 9.74 -12.63 8.04
N PRO A 115 10.45 -13.59 7.42
CA PRO A 115 9.92 -14.39 6.31
C PRO A 115 8.87 -15.43 6.74
N GLN A 116 8.63 -15.67 8.03
CA GLN A 116 7.58 -16.59 8.48
C GLN A 116 6.28 -15.86 8.82
N SER A 117 6.36 -14.60 9.28
CA SER A 117 5.19 -13.79 9.66
C SER A 117 4.91 -12.70 8.64
N ARG A 118 5.18 -12.96 7.35
CA ARG A 118 5.14 -11.94 6.28
C ARG A 118 3.75 -11.30 6.20
N GLY A 119 2.68 -12.09 6.31
CA GLY A 119 1.30 -11.57 6.27
C GLY A 119 1.02 -10.59 7.40
N VAL A 120 1.43 -10.93 8.62
CA VAL A 120 1.30 -10.07 9.81
C VAL A 120 2.04 -8.75 9.61
N VAL A 121 3.31 -8.81 9.19
CA VAL A 121 4.13 -7.62 8.92
C VAL A 121 3.52 -6.74 7.83
N LEU A 122 3.09 -7.34 6.72
CA LEU A 122 2.43 -6.64 5.63
C LEU A 122 1.13 -5.97 6.10
N GLY A 123 0.33 -6.66 6.92
CA GLY A 123 -0.91 -6.16 7.49
C GLY A 123 -0.70 -4.92 8.36
N ILE A 124 0.26 -4.96 9.30
CA ILE A 124 0.59 -3.81 10.16
C ILE A 124 1.11 -2.64 9.32
N LEU A 125 2.11 -2.87 8.46
CA LEU A 125 2.75 -1.81 7.68
C LEU A 125 1.79 -1.14 6.69
N LYS A 126 0.96 -1.93 6.01
CA LYS A 126 -0.08 -1.40 5.11
C LYS A 126 -1.25 -0.81 5.88
N GLY A 127 -1.55 -1.29 7.09
CA GLY A 127 -2.49 -0.67 8.01
C GLY A 127 -2.08 0.76 8.36
N TYR A 128 -0.83 0.98 8.81
CA TYR A 128 -0.30 2.32 9.07
C TYR A 128 -0.27 3.21 7.82
N LEU A 129 -0.07 2.65 6.63
CA LEU A 129 -0.27 3.43 5.40
C LEU A 129 -1.72 3.93 5.28
N GLY A 130 -2.71 3.08 5.56
CA GLY A 130 -4.13 3.46 5.52
C GLY A 130 -4.47 4.57 6.53
N LEU A 131 -3.85 4.55 7.71
CA LEU A 131 -4.05 5.59 8.74
C LEU A 131 -3.27 6.88 8.46
N SER A 132 -2.27 6.86 7.59
CA SER A 132 -1.30 7.96 7.45
C SER A 132 -1.92 9.30 7.06
N GLY A 133 -2.96 9.31 6.22
CA GLY A 133 -3.66 10.55 5.87
C GLY A 133 -4.30 11.20 7.08
N ALA A 134 -5.02 10.43 7.89
CA ALA A 134 -5.63 10.90 9.14
C ALA A 134 -4.57 11.38 10.15
N ILE A 135 -3.46 10.65 10.30
CA ILE A 135 -2.34 11.01 11.17
C ILE A 135 -1.77 12.38 10.77
N ILE A 136 -1.47 12.58 9.48
CA ILE A 136 -0.90 13.85 8.99
C ILE A 136 -1.91 14.99 9.12
N THR A 137 -3.21 14.75 8.90
CA THR A 137 -4.26 15.76 9.11
C THR A 137 -4.30 16.27 10.55
N GLN A 138 -4.13 15.40 11.54
CA GLN A 138 -4.08 15.79 12.95
C GLN A 138 -2.86 16.71 13.23
N PHE A 139 -1.69 16.37 12.67
CA PHE A 139 -0.51 17.26 12.75
C PHE A 139 -0.71 18.58 12.03
N TYR A 140 -1.38 18.56 10.88
CA TYR A 140 -1.70 19.74 10.12
C TYR A 140 -2.55 20.72 10.93
N HIS A 141 -3.65 20.26 11.53
CA HIS A 141 -4.51 21.14 12.34
C HIS A 141 -3.78 21.66 13.58
N ALA A 142 -2.93 20.84 14.21
CA ALA A 142 -2.13 21.29 15.37
C ALA A 142 -1.11 22.38 15.02
N ILE A 143 -0.39 22.24 13.89
CA ILE A 143 0.71 23.13 13.51
C ILE A 143 0.21 24.36 12.75
N TYR A 144 -0.72 24.18 11.81
CA TYR A 144 -1.12 25.19 10.82
C TYR A 144 -2.60 25.60 10.91
N LYS A 145 -3.37 25.01 11.82
CA LYS A 145 -4.79 25.27 12.06
C LYS A 145 -5.64 25.02 10.80
N ASP A 146 -5.87 26.04 9.98
CA ASP A 146 -6.71 25.98 8.78
C ASP A 146 -6.03 26.51 7.51
N ASN A 147 -4.70 26.73 7.52
CA ASN A 147 -4.00 27.17 6.31
C ASN A 147 -3.70 26.00 5.36
N SER A 148 -4.67 25.65 4.53
CA SER A 148 -4.65 24.52 3.60
C SER A 148 -3.46 24.54 2.62
N LYS A 149 -2.95 25.72 2.26
CA LYS A 149 -1.71 25.84 1.47
C LYS A 149 -0.49 25.28 2.20
N GLN A 150 -0.42 25.43 3.53
CA GLN A 150 0.66 24.88 4.34
C GLN A 150 0.58 23.36 4.49
N LEU A 151 -0.58 22.74 4.21
CA LEU A 151 -0.69 21.28 4.16
C LEU A 151 0.23 20.70 3.08
N ILE A 152 0.31 21.35 1.91
CA ILE A 152 1.19 20.93 0.81
C ILE A 152 2.67 20.98 1.25
N LEU A 153 3.03 21.97 2.06
CA LEU A 153 4.38 22.05 2.62
C LEU A 153 4.63 20.92 3.62
N LEU A 154 3.68 20.67 4.53
CA LEU A 154 3.78 19.62 5.55
C LEU A 154 3.99 18.24 4.92
N ILE A 155 3.22 17.88 3.89
CA ILE A 155 3.39 16.61 3.16
C ILE A 155 4.72 16.55 2.39
N GLY A 156 5.32 17.70 2.05
CA GLY A 156 6.62 17.76 1.42
C GLY A 156 7.79 17.48 2.37
N TRP A 157 7.82 18.13 3.53
CA TRP A 157 8.97 18.00 4.43
C TRP A 157 8.82 16.88 5.47
N LEU A 158 7.63 16.65 6.04
CA LEU A 158 7.48 15.73 7.18
C LEU A 158 7.79 14.27 6.80
N PRO A 159 7.22 13.69 5.72
CA PRO A 159 7.57 12.34 5.30
C PRO A 159 9.05 12.19 4.91
N ALA A 160 9.63 13.23 4.27
CA ALA A 160 11.04 13.24 3.89
C ALA A 160 11.95 13.25 5.13
N ALA A 161 11.66 14.09 6.12
CA ALA A 161 12.40 14.15 7.37
C ALA A 161 12.34 12.82 8.12
N ILE A 162 11.16 12.20 8.24
CA ILE A 162 11.00 10.89 8.88
C ILE A 162 11.85 9.83 8.17
N SER A 163 11.80 9.77 6.83
CA SER A 163 12.62 8.82 6.05
C SER A 163 14.12 9.00 6.29
N LEU A 164 14.61 10.25 6.38
CA LEU A 164 16.03 10.54 6.61
C LEU A 164 16.47 10.26 8.06
N VAL A 165 15.65 10.59 9.06
CA VAL A 165 15.95 10.33 10.48
C VAL A 165 16.06 8.83 10.74
N PHE A 166 15.14 8.03 10.21
CA PHE A 166 15.09 6.58 10.42
C PHE A 166 15.83 5.78 9.33
N VAL A 167 16.56 6.44 8.44
CA VAL A 167 17.24 5.77 7.31
C VAL A 167 18.25 4.71 7.79
N ARG A 168 18.95 4.99 8.89
CA ARG A 168 19.98 4.09 9.42
C ARG A 168 19.42 2.97 10.29
N THR A 169 18.19 3.09 10.77
CA THR A 169 17.56 2.06 11.61
C THR A 169 16.98 0.93 10.78
N ILE A 170 16.62 1.19 9.52
CA ILE A 170 16.05 0.19 8.61
C ILE A 170 17.18 -0.55 7.88
N ARG A 171 17.42 -1.80 8.27
CA ARG A 171 18.44 -2.66 7.66
C ARG A 171 17.95 -4.09 7.54
N THR A 172 18.39 -4.78 6.50
CA THR A 172 18.22 -6.23 6.40
C THR A 172 19.14 -6.91 7.40
N MET A 173 18.57 -7.71 8.29
CA MET A 173 19.30 -8.46 9.30
C MET A 173 19.31 -9.95 8.94
N LYS A 174 20.30 -10.69 9.47
CA LYS A 174 20.28 -12.15 9.38
C LYS A 174 19.03 -12.66 10.11
N VAL A 175 18.27 -13.54 9.46
CA VAL A 175 17.02 -14.09 10.01
C VAL A 175 17.36 -14.98 11.21
N THR A 176 17.08 -14.50 12.41
CA THR A 176 17.18 -15.26 13.66
C THR A 176 15.80 -15.57 14.18
N ARG A 177 15.52 -16.86 14.44
CA ARG A 177 14.22 -17.31 14.93
C ARG A 177 14.01 -16.84 16.37
N GLN A 178 12.98 -16.03 16.60
CA GLN A 178 12.53 -15.65 17.94
C GLN A 178 11.20 -16.35 18.25
N SER A 179 11.12 -17.05 19.39
CA SER A 179 9.92 -17.79 19.79
C SER A 179 8.72 -16.89 20.13
N ASN A 180 8.98 -15.65 20.58
CA ASN A 180 7.96 -14.71 21.04
C ASN A 180 7.50 -13.69 19.98
N GLU A 181 7.93 -13.85 18.72
CA GLU A 181 7.71 -12.88 17.62
C GLU A 181 6.23 -12.52 17.43
N LEU A 182 5.33 -13.51 17.36
CA LEU A 182 3.90 -13.26 17.13
C LEU A 182 3.24 -12.48 18.27
N ASN A 183 3.62 -12.73 19.52
CA ASN A 183 3.07 -12.00 20.67
C ASN A 183 3.46 -10.53 20.62
N VAL A 184 4.67 -10.20 20.17
CA VAL A 184 5.11 -8.82 19.94
C VAL A 184 4.27 -8.17 18.83
N PHE A 185 4.02 -8.89 17.73
CA PHE A 185 3.15 -8.37 16.67
C PHE A 185 1.70 -8.17 17.10
N TYR A 186 1.15 -9.02 17.98
CA TYR A 186 -0.17 -8.77 18.57
C TYR A 186 -0.19 -7.51 19.43
N LYS A 187 0.87 -7.22 20.20
CA LYS A 187 0.98 -5.94 20.92
C LYS A 187 0.98 -4.76 19.95
N PHE A 188 1.75 -4.84 18.84
CA PHE A 188 1.72 -3.80 17.80
C PHE A 188 0.34 -3.65 17.15
N LEU A 189 -0.38 -4.75 16.94
CA LEU A 189 -1.75 -4.75 16.45
C LEU A 189 -2.68 -3.98 17.39
N TYR A 190 -2.67 -4.29 18.68
CA TYR A 190 -3.54 -3.60 19.65
C TYR A 190 -3.24 -2.10 19.73
N ILE A 191 -1.97 -1.71 19.67
CA ILE A 191 -1.58 -0.30 19.59
C ILE A 191 -2.12 0.35 18.31
N SER A 192 -1.96 -0.30 17.17
CA SER A 192 -2.46 0.19 15.87
C SER A 192 -3.98 0.33 15.86
N LEU A 193 -4.72 -0.64 16.43
CA LEU A 193 -6.17 -0.58 16.58
C LEU A 193 -6.59 0.55 17.51
N GLY A 194 -5.87 0.75 18.63
CA GLY A 194 -6.09 1.88 19.54
C GLY A 194 -5.88 3.23 18.84
N LEU A 195 -4.82 3.36 18.04
CA LEU A 195 -4.60 4.56 17.23
C LEU A 195 -5.71 4.80 16.21
N ALA A 196 -6.16 3.75 15.50
CA ALA A 196 -7.24 3.87 14.54
C ALA A 196 -8.57 4.30 15.20
N ALA A 197 -8.90 3.70 16.36
CA ALA A 197 -10.09 4.04 17.13
C ALA A 197 -10.02 5.49 17.63
N PHE A 198 -8.87 5.91 18.15
CA PHE A 198 -8.65 7.30 18.58
C PHE A 198 -8.83 8.29 17.43
N LEU A 199 -8.18 8.03 16.28
CA LEU A 199 -8.31 8.87 15.08
C LEU A 199 -9.77 8.95 14.59
N MET A 200 -10.50 7.83 14.63
CA MET A 200 -11.91 7.82 14.26
C MET A 200 -12.75 8.70 15.20
N ILE A 201 -12.56 8.55 16.52
CA ILE A 201 -13.29 9.33 17.52
C ILE A 201 -13.00 10.81 17.33
N ILE A 202 -11.72 11.20 17.24
CA ILE A 202 -11.36 12.62 17.15
C ILE A 202 -11.86 13.26 15.85
N ILE A 203 -11.77 12.58 14.71
CA ILE A 203 -12.29 13.09 13.43
C ILE A 203 -13.81 13.28 13.47
N ILE A 204 -14.55 12.39 14.13
CA ILE A 204 -16.00 12.53 14.29
C ILE A 204 -16.32 13.72 15.19
N VAL A 205 -15.57 13.88 16.29
CA VAL A 205 -15.75 14.97 17.25
C VAL A 205 -15.42 16.32 16.60
N GLU A 206 -14.33 16.43 15.83
CA GLU A 206 -13.93 17.62 15.06
C GLU A 206 -14.98 18.03 14.02
N LYS A 207 -15.74 17.08 13.47
CA LYS A 207 -16.87 17.39 12.56
C LYS A 207 -18.10 17.94 13.27
N ARG A 208 -18.18 17.79 14.60
CA ARG A 208 -19.35 18.17 15.41
C ARG A 208 -19.07 19.39 16.28
N LEU A 209 -17.84 19.55 16.73
CA LEU A 209 -17.39 20.61 17.64
C LEU A 209 -16.29 21.42 16.97
N THR A 210 -16.26 22.72 17.24
CA THR A 210 -15.17 23.59 16.78
C THR A 210 -14.02 23.46 17.78
N PHE A 211 -12.82 23.17 17.26
CA PHE A 211 -11.64 22.95 18.09
C PHE A 211 -10.77 24.21 18.13
N ASN A 212 -10.20 24.50 19.30
CA ASN A 212 -9.14 25.48 19.43
C ASN A 212 -7.76 24.84 19.18
N GLN A 213 -6.73 25.65 18.97
CA GLN A 213 -5.39 25.17 18.63
C GLN A 213 -4.78 24.25 19.72
N GLY A 214 -5.09 24.51 21.00
CA GLY A 214 -4.66 23.64 22.10
C GLY A 214 -5.29 22.25 22.07
N GLU A 215 -6.54 22.14 21.61
CA GLU A 215 -7.27 20.85 21.51
C GLU A 215 -6.73 20.03 20.34
N TYR A 216 -6.49 20.67 19.19
CA TYR A 216 -5.74 20.04 18.09
C TYR A 216 -4.33 19.61 18.52
N GLY A 217 -3.64 20.44 19.32
CA GLY A 217 -2.34 20.10 19.90
C GLY A 217 -2.41 18.86 20.80
N GLY A 218 -3.44 18.77 21.66
CA GLY A 218 -3.68 17.60 22.52
C GLY A 218 -3.96 16.34 21.71
N ALA A 219 -4.78 16.43 20.66
CA ALA A 219 -5.05 15.32 19.75
C ALA A 219 -3.77 14.83 19.05
N ALA A 220 -2.98 15.75 18.49
CA ALA A 220 -1.70 15.44 17.85
C ALA A 220 -0.68 14.83 18.84
N ALA A 221 -0.65 15.30 20.09
CA ALA A 221 0.21 14.72 21.13
C ALA A 221 -0.20 13.27 21.44
N MET A 222 -1.49 12.97 21.55
CA MET A 222 -1.98 11.60 21.74
C MET A 222 -1.64 10.70 20.55
N VAL A 223 -1.77 11.21 19.32
CA VAL A 223 -1.31 10.48 18.11
C VAL A 223 0.18 10.17 18.18
N LEU A 224 1.04 11.13 18.58
CA LEU A 224 2.47 10.89 18.74
C LEU A 224 2.76 9.82 19.80
N ILE A 225 2.12 9.91 20.96
CA ILE A 225 2.28 8.92 22.03
C ILE A 225 1.97 7.51 21.51
N LEU A 226 0.83 7.33 20.85
CA LEU A 226 0.42 6.05 20.29
C LEU A 226 1.35 5.56 19.16
N LEU A 227 1.91 6.47 18.36
CA LEU A 227 2.88 6.13 17.30
C LEU A 227 4.24 5.68 17.84
N PHE A 228 4.69 6.24 18.97
CA PHE A 228 5.96 5.89 19.59
C PHE A 228 5.85 4.74 20.61
N LEU A 229 4.63 4.40 21.06
CA LEU A 229 4.38 3.29 21.98
C LEU A 229 4.95 1.93 21.54
N PRO A 230 5.00 1.55 20.25
CA PRO A 230 5.67 0.33 19.81
C PRO A 230 7.16 0.26 20.20
N ILE A 231 7.85 1.40 20.33
CA ILE A 231 9.25 1.43 20.79
C ILE A 231 9.36 0.92 22.23
N ALA A 232 8.42 1.29 23.11
CA ALA A 232 8.42 0.80 24.48
C ALA A 232 8.24 -0.73 24.55
N VAL A 233 7.42 -1.29 23.65
CA VAL A 233 7.26 -2.75 23.52
C VAL A 233 8.56 -3.41 23.08
N VAL A 234 9.25 -2.83 22.08
CA VAL A 234 10.55 -3.34 21.60
C VAL A 234 11.62 -3.28 22.69
N ILE A 235 11.72 -2.16 23.42
CA ILE A 235 12.68 -2.04 24.54
C ILE A 235 12.37 -3.07 25.62
N GLY A 236 11.11 -3.25 25.97
CA GLY A 236 10.70 -4.28 26.95
C GLY A 236 11.08 -5.69 26.51
N GLU A 237 10.91 -6.02 25.24
CA GLU A 237 11.30 -7.33 24.70
C GLU A 237 12.82 -7.51 24.68
N GLU A 238 13.59 -6.50 24.27
CA GLU A 238 15.05 -6.57 24.28
C GLU A 238 15.61 -6.74 25.70
N LEU A 239 15.02 -6.04 26.69
CA LEU A 239 15.37 -6.22 28.10
C LEU A 239 15.05 -7.63 28.60
N ASN A 240 13.95 -8.23 28.16
CA ASN A 240 13.61 -9.61 28.51
C ASN A 240 14.58 -10.61 27.89
N ILE A 241 14.94 -10.43 26.61
CA ILE A 241 15.93 -11.26 25.93
C ILE A 241 17.30 -11.14 26.61
N TRP A 242 17.70 -9.92 26.98
CA TRP A 242 18.96 -9.66 27.68
C TRP A 242 19.00 -10.36 29.05
N LYS A 243 17.93 -10.23 29.85
CA LYS A 243 17.80 -10.94 31.14
C LYS A 243 17.82 -12.46 30.97
N ALA A 244 17.15 -12.99 29.95
CA ALA A 244 17.15 -14.42 29.68
C ALA A 244 18.55 -14.94 29.30
N LYS A 245 19.30 -14.18 28.50
CA LYS A 245 20.71 -14.50 28.17
C LYS A 245 21.59 -14.47 29.42
N GLN A 246 21.40 -13.48 30.29
CA GLN A 246 22.17 -13.36 31.51
C GLN A 246 21.89 -14.52 32.48
N ALA A 247 20.62 -14.91 32.63
CA ALA A 247 20.23 -16.08 33.43
C ALA A 247 20.86 -17.41 32.92
N VAL A 248 21.07 -17.55 31.61
CA VAL A 248 21.78 -18.72 31.03
C VAL A 248 23.29 -18.67 31.27
N LEU A 249 23.88 -17.47 31.31
CA LEU A 249 25.31 -17.28 31.59
C LEU A 249 25.64 -17.47 33.08
N ASP A 250 24.70 -17.15 33.97
CA ASP A 250 24.85 -17.25 35.42
C ASP A 250 24.53 -18.66 35.97
N ASP A 251 24.04 -19.59 35.14
CA ASP A 251 23.75 -20.98 35.53
C ASP A 251 25.00 -21.88 35.39
N PRO A 252 25.61 -22.34 36.51
CA PRO A 252 26.84 -23.15 36.49
C PRO A 252 26.66 -24.55 35.89
N ALA A 253 25.43 -25.00 35.61
CA ALA A 253 25.13 -26.29 35.00
C ALA A 253 24.88 -26.24 33.49
N SER A 254 24.96 -25.06 32.85
CA SER A 254 24.68 -24.91 31.41
C SER A 254 25.89 -25.32 30.55
N PRO A 255 25.74 -26.24 29.56
CA PRO A 255 26.84 -26.57 28.67
C PRO A 255 27.05 -25.40 27.69
N VAL A 256 27.99 -24.50 28.01
CA VAL A 256 28.42 -23.42 27.11
C VAL A 256 29.13 -24.06 25.91
N LYS A 257 28.37 -24.39 24.86
CA LYS A 257 28.92 -24.74 23.56
C LYS A 257 29.38 -23.46 22.89
N VAL A 258 30.61 -23.03 23.21
CA VAL A 258 31.34 -21.99 22.48
C VAL A 258 31.53 -22.50 21.05
N ILE A 259 30.59 -22.19 20.16
CA ILE A 259 30.83 -22.29 18.72
C ILE A 259 31.68 -21.07 18.37
N THR A 260 32.99 -21.21 18.55
CA THR A 260 33.96 -20.40 17.82
C THR A 260 33.66 -20.57 16.33
N GLU A 261 33.15 -19.54 15.68
CA GLU A 261 33.31 -19.37 14.23
C GLU A 261 34.83 -19.38 13.96
N LYS A 262 35.36 -20.56 13.59
CA LYS A 262 36.69 -20.65 12.98
C LYS A 262 36.54 -20.42 11.46
N PRO A 263 37.38 -19.58 10.84
CA PRO A 263 37.44 -19.47 9.39
C PRO A 263 37.88 -20.82 8.82
N THR A 264 37.17 -21.29 7.79
CA THR A 264 37.50 -22.51 7.05
C THR A 264 38.94 -22.43 6.54
N GLN A 265 39.84 -23.21 7.13
CA GLN A 265 41.12 -23.58 6.52
C GLN A 265 41.03 -25.01 6.02
N GLU A 266 41.35 -25.14 4.74
CA GLU A 266 41.60 -26.37 4.00
C GLU A 266 42.54 -27.30 4.79
N ILE A 267 42.14 -28.56 4.97
CA ILE A 267 43.07 -29.64 5.27
C ILE A 267 42.70 -30.83 4.39
N ALA A 268 43.62 -31.11 3.47
CA ALA A 268 43.69 -32.30 2.64
C ALA A 268 43.69 -33.58 3.49
N ALA A 269 42.97 -34.60 3.02
CA ALA A 269 43.11 -35.98 3.53
C ALA A 269 44.06 -36.79 2.61
N PRO A 270 44.84 -37.72 3.16
CA PRO A 270 45.87 -38.44 2.40
C PRO A 270 45.31 -39.56 1.53
N LEU A 271 46.06 -39.87 0.48
CA LEU A 271 45.90 -41.00 -0.44
C LEU A 271 45.89 -42.35 0.30
N ASP A 272 45.01 -43.26 -0.12
CA ASP A 272 45.36 -44.67 -0.29
C ASP A 272 44.52 -45.31 -1.41
N GLN A 273 45.22 -46.03 -2.28
CA GLN A 273 44.75 -46.66 -3.52
C GLN A 273 44.42 -48.14 -3.28
N SER A 274 43.28 -48.63 -3.80
CA SER A 274 43.23 -49.92 -4.53
C SER A 274 41.88 -50.20 -5.21
N ALA A 275 41.87 -50.04 -6.54
CA ALA A 275 41.21 -50.86 -7.58
C ALA A 275 39.66 -50.89 -7.78
N PRO A 276 39.19 -51.15 -9.03
CA PRO A 276 38.09 -50.39 -9.65
C PRO A 276 36.86 -51.22 -10.06
N LEU A 277 35.67 -50.59 -10.22
CA LEU A 277 34.76 -50.88 -11.33
C LEU A 277 33.56 -49.91 -11.42
N SER A 278 33.31 -49.47 -12.65
CA SER A 278 31.99 -49.10 -13.21
C SER A 278 31.43 -47.69 -12.96
N SER A 279 31.89 -46.77 -13.81
CA SER A 279 31.07 -45.91 -14.68
C SER A 279 29.67 -45.53 -14.20
N THR A 280 29.47 -44.24 -13.93
CA THR A 280 28.58 -43.28 -14.63
C THR A 280 28.28 -42.13 -13.65
N ILE A 281 28.21 -40.90 -14.15
CA ILE A 281 27.95 -39.63 -13.41
C ILE A 281 29.22 -38.82 -13.10
N GLU A 282 30.08 -38.61 -14.10
CA GLU A 282 30.89 -37.39 -14.18
C GLU A 282 30.85 -36.88 -15.62
N ALA A 283 29.91 -35.97 -15.91
CA ALA A 283 29.98 -35.02 -17.03
C ALA A 283 28.73 -34.12 -17.05
N ARG A 284 28.52 -33.24 -16.04
CA ARG A 284 27.73 -31.99 -16.18
C ARG A 284 28.15 -30.94 -15.15
N VAL A 285 29.45 -30.66 -15.04
CA VAL A 285 29.94 -29.40 -14.46
C VAL A 285 30.85 -28.78 -15.51
N GLY A 286 30.23 -28.08 -16.46
CA GLY A 286 30.90 -27.54 -17.63
C GLY A 286 29.89 -27.09 -18.67
N ASP A 287 29.11 -26.06 -18.32
CA ASP A 287 28.52 -25.08 -19.26
C ASP A 287 27.60 -24.11 -18.50
N GLN A 288 28.19 -23.15 -17.79
CA GLN A 288 27.51 -21.88 -17.49
C GLN A 288 28.13 -20.76 -18.34
N ALA A 289 28.23 -21.01 -19.64
CA ALA A 289 28.45 -19.95 -20.62
C ALA A 289 27.10 -19.34 -21.00
N ASN A 290 26.85 -18.10 -20.57
CA ASN A 290 25.87 -17.15 -21.12
C ASN A 290 24.55 -17.76 -21.65
N VAL A 291 23.75 -18.36 -20.77
CA VAL A 291 22.35 -18.64 -21.13
C VAL A 291 21.63 -17.29 -21.18
N SER A 292 21.34 -16.82 -22.40
CA SER A 292 20.57 -15.59 -22.63
C SER A 292 19.33 -15.55 -21.74
N CYS A 293 19.13 -14.43 -21.04
CA CYS A 293 18.03 -14.19 -20.10
C CYS A 293 16.64 -14.56 -20.68
N TRP A 294 16.50 -14.45 -22.01
CA TRP A 294 15.30 -14.79 -22.78
C TRP A 294 15.05 -16.29 -22.96
N LYS A 295 16.12 -17.13 -23.01
CA LYS A 295 15.98 -18.59 -23.15
C LYS A 295 15.49 -19.26 -21.87
N THR A 296 15.76 -18.65 -20.71
CA THR A 296 15.30 -19.11 -19.39
C THR A 296 13.98 -18.50 -18.94
N ALA A 297 13.51 -17.43 -19.60
CA ALA A 297 12.30 -16.70 -19.21
C ALA A 297 11.03 -17.57 -19.18
N PHE A 298 10.94 -18.57 -20.06
CA PHE A 298 9.78 -19.48 -20.14
C PHE A 298 9.96 -20.80 -19.39
N LYS A 299 11.01 -20.91 -18.56
CA LYS A 299 11.26 -22.07 -17.69
C LYS A 299 11.12 -21.63 -16.24
N PRO A 300 9.90 -21.68 -15.66
CA PRO A 300 9.70 -21.28 -14.28
C PRO A 300 10.37 -22.29 -13.33
N PRO A 301 11.03 -21.82 -12.24
CA PRO A 301 11.44 -22.69 -11.14
C PRO A 301 10.21 -23.18 -10.35
N ASN A 302 10.41 -23.95 -9.28
CA ASN A 302 9.28 -24.37 -8.44
C ASN A 302 8.73 -23.17 -7.67
N ARG A 303 7.43 -23.22 -7.33
CA ARG A 303 6.81 -22.18 -6.50
C ARG A 303 7.51 -22.08 -5.16
N GLY A 304 7.89 -20.87 -4.78
CA GLY A 304 8.64 -20.59 -3.55
C GLY A 304 10.15 -20.50 -3.74
N ASP A 305 10.69 -21.00 -4.86
CA ASP A 305 12.07 -20.73 -5.25
C ASP A 305 12.21 -19.28 -5.74
N ASP A 306 13.44 -18.76 -5.77
CA ASP A 306 13.70 -17.41 -6.27
C ASP A 306 13.57 -17.36 -7.80
N TYR A 307 12.53 -16.68 -8.29
CA TYR A 307 12.37 -16.41 -9.72
C TYR A 307 13.27 -15.26 -10.15
N THR A 308 13.79 -15.29 -11.38
CA THR A 308 14.29 -14.07 -12.03
C THR A 308 13.13 -13.16 -12.43
N ILE A 309 13.41 -11.86 -12.62
CA ILE A 309 12.38 -10.88 -13.00
C ILE A 309 11.64 -11.30 -14.27
N LEU A 310 12.35 -11.66 -15.35
CA LEU A 310 11.70 -12.08 -16.59
C LEU A 310 10.91 -13.38 -16.44
N GLN A 311 11.42 -14.36 -15.68
CA GLN A 311 10.69 -15.61 -15.41
C GLN A 311 9.38 -15.36 -14.70
N ALA A 312 9.38 -14.50 -13.68
CA ALA A 312 8.17 -14.16 -12.95
C ALA A 312 7.18 -13.40 -13.85
N LEU A 313 7.64 -12.41 -14.62
CA LEU A 313 6.77 -11.61 -15.50
C LEU A 313 6.03 -12.44 -16.54
N PHE A 314 6.70 -13.45 -17.13
CA PHE A 314 6.09 -14.34 -18.12
C PHE A 314 5.50 -15.63 -17.53
N SER A 315 5.47 -15.76 -16.20
CA SER A 315 4.85 -16.91 -15.56
C SER A 315 3.32 -16.83 -15.63
N VAL A 316 2.68 -17.99 -15.73
CA VAL A 316 1.22 -18.11 -15.67
C VAL A 316 0.69 -17.62 -14.32
N ASP A 317 1.42 -17.90 -13.22
CA ASP A 317 1.05 -17.47 -11.88
C ASP A 317 0.98 -15.93 -11.77
N MET A 318 1.95 -15.21 -12.36
CA MET A 318 1.93 -13.74 -12.36
C MET A 318 0.80 -13.20 -13.23
N LEU A 319 0.56 -13.79 -14.40
CA LEU A 319 -0.54 -13.38 -15.27
C LEU A 319 -1.90 -13.54 -14.60
N ILE A 320 -2.14 -14.67 -13.92
CA ILE A 320 -3.37 -14.91 -13.16
C ILE A 320 -3.52 -13.89 -12.04
N LEU A 321 -2.45 -13.65 -11.26
CA LEU A 321 -2.49 -12.66 -10.18
C LEU A 321 -2.71 -11.24 -10.70
N PHE A 322 -2.07 -10.88 -11.80
CA PHE A 322 -2.22 -9.57 -12.43
C PHE A 322 -3.66 -9.36 -12.92
N LEU A 323 -4.25 -10.35 -13.59
CA LEU A 323 -5.64 -10.30 -14.05
C LEU A 323 -6.63 -10.25 -12.86
N ALA A 324 -6.45 -11.12 -11.87
CA ALA A 324 -7.29 -11.14 -10.68
C ALA A 324 -7.22 -9.82 -9.91
N THR A 325 -6.04 -9.22 -9.79
CA THR A 325 -5.83 -7.92 -9.16
C THR A 325 -6.45 -6.79 -9.99
N THR A 326 -6.32 -6.84 -11.31
CA THR A 326 -6.93 -5.87 -12.24
C THR A 326 -8.45 -5.83 -12.04
N CYS A 327 -9.11 -6.99 -11.97
CA CYS A 327 -10.55 -7.06 -11.74
C CYS A 327 -10.94 -6.72 -10.30
N GLY A 328 -10.28 -7.33 -9.31
CA GLY A 328 -10.63 -7.18 -7.89
C GLY A 328 -10.34 -5.79 -7.33
N VAL A 329 -9.09 -5.33 -7.47
CA VAL A 329 -8.68 -4.00 -6.99
C VAL A 329 -9.26 -2.93 -7.90
N GLY A 330 -9.27 -3.12 -9.22
CA GLY A 330 -9.86 -2.15 -10.16
C GLY A 330 -11.36 -1.93 -9.92
N GLY A 331 -12.13 -3.01 -9.68
CA GLY A 331 -13.56 -2.92 -9.40
C GLY A 331 -13.87 -2.21 -8.09
N THR A 332 -13.21 -2.62 -7.00
CA THR A 332 -13.38 -1.96 -5.70
C THR A 332 -12.91 -0.51 -5.72
N LEU A 333 -11.81 -0.20 -6.41
CA LEU A 333 -11.33 1.17 -6.59
C LEU A 333 -12.31 2.03 -7.40
N THR A 334 -12.94 1.45 -8.44
CA THR A 334 -14.00 2.14 -9.20
C THR A 334 -15.17 2.55 -8.32
N ALA A 335 -15.59 1.69 -7.38
CA ALA A 335 -16.61 2.02 -6.40
C ALA A 335 -16.17 3.14 -5.44
N VAL A 336 -14.93 3.10 -4.96
CA VAL A 336 -14.38 4.11 -4.04
C VAL A 336 -14.27 5.47 -4.71
N ASP A 337 -13.73 5.53 -5.93
CA ASP A 337 -13.50 6.78 -6.67
C ASP A 337 -14.82 7.47 -7.04
N ASN A 338 -15.88 6.70 -7.33
CA ASN A 338 -17.18 7.22 -7.74
C ASN A 338 -18.20 7.31 -6.60
N LEU A 339 -17.83 7.00 -5.36
CA LEU A 339 -18.77 6.89 -4.23
C LEU A 339 -19.61 8.16 -4.02
N GLY A 340 -18.99 9.33 -4.25
CA GLY A 340 -19.68 10.61 -4.22
C GLY A 340 -20.79 10.72 -5.28
N GLN A 341 -20.45 10.39 -6.53
CA GLN A 341 -21.39 10.44 -7.66
C GLN A 341 -22.48 9.39 -7.54
N ILE A 342 -22.15 8.17 -7.10
CA ILE A 342 -23.11 7.09 -6.82
C ILE A 342 -24.11 7.55 -5.77
N GLY A 343 -23.63 8.12 -4.66
CA GLY A 343 -24.49 8.63 -3.61
C GLY A 343 -25.41 9.76 -4.09
N THR A 344 -24.88 10.71 -4.87
CA THR A 344 -25.66 11.81 -5.44
C THR A 344 -26.70 11.31 -6.45
N SER A 345 -26.35 10.40 -7.36
CA SER A 345 -27.28 9.89 -8.36
C SER A 345 -28.43 9.09 -7.73
N GLN A 346 -28.16 8.39 -6.63
CA GLN A 346 -29.17 7.64 -5.86
C GLN A 346 -29.99 8.53 -4.90
N GLY A 347 -29.71 9.84 -4.82
CA GLY A 347 -30.48 10.80 -4.03
C GLY A 347 -30.08 10.89 -2.55
N TYR A 348 -28.91 10.39 -2.15
CA TYR A 348 -28.43 10.51 -0.77
C TYR A 348 -28.03 11.96 -0.41
N PRO A 349 -28.32 12.43 0.80
CA PRO A 349 -27.81 13.72 1.29
C PRO A 349 -26.27 13.75 1.35
N LYS A 350 -25.68 14.92 1.14
CA LYS A 350 -24.21 15.13 1.22
C LYS A 350 -23.61 14.63 2.54
N GLN A 351 -24.34 14.74 3.64
CA GLN A 351 -23.89 14.25 4.96
C GLN A 351 -23.77 12.72 5.00
N SER A 352 -24.72 11.99 4.39
CA SER A 352 -24.65 10.53 4.25
C SER A 352 -23.48 10.13 3.35
N ILE A 353 -23.26 10.85 2.24
CA ILE A 353 -22.12 10.62 1.34
C ILE A 353 -20.77 10.78 2.07
N SER A 354 -20.61 11.83 2.88
CA SER A 354 -19.42 12.00 3.73
C SER A 354 -19.23 10.84 4.72
N THR A 355 -20.35 10.27 5.20
CA THR A 355 -20.33 9.10 6.09
C THR A 355 -19.86 7.85 5.35
N PHE A 356 -20.30 7.62 4.11
CA PHE A 356 -19.83 6.51 3.26
C PHE A 356 -18.33 6.54 3.02
N VAL A 357 -17.78 7.70 2.66
CA VAL A 357 -16.34 7.88 2.45
C VAL A 357 -15.55 7.59 3.74
N SER A 358 -16.08 8.01 4.88
CA SER A 358 -15.47 7.75 6.19
C SER A 358 -15.50 6.25 6.52
N LEU A 359 -16.61 5.56 6.25
CA LEU A 359 -16.75 4.11 6.42
C LEU A 359 -15.75 3.35 5.55
N VAL A 360 -15.67 3.67 4.26
CA VAL A 360 -14.70 3.05 3.33
C VAL A 360 -13.28 3.13 3.88
N SER A 361 -12.89 4.29 4.44
CA SER A 361 -11.54 4.49 4.97
C SER A 361 -11.25 3.62 6.22
N ILE A 362 -12.21 3.53 7.15
CA ILE A 362 -12.10 2.69 8.35
C ILE A 362 -11.99 1.21 7.96
N TRP A 363 -12.90 0.76 7.10
CA TRP A 363 -12.93 -0.62 6.66
C TRP A 363 -11.75 -0.96 5.76
N ASN A 364 -11.18 0.00 5.03
CA ASN A 364 -9.92 -0.20 4.31
C ASN A 364 -8.76 -0.53 5.25
N TYR A 365 -8.62 0.24 6.33
CA TYR A 365 -7.63 -0.04 7.36
C TYR A 365 -7.86 -1.43 7.99
N LEU A 366 -9.08 -1.71 8.44
CA LEU A 366 -9.43 -2.98 9.05
C LEU A 366 -9.22 -4.16 8.08
N GLY A 367 -9.53 -3.99 6.80
CA GLY A 367 -9.30 -4.99 5.76
C GLY A 367 -7.84 -5.35 5.62
N ARG A 368 -6.94 -4.35 5.59
CA ARG A 368 -5.49 -4.57 5.50
C ARG A 368 -4.94 -5.33 6.71
N VAL A 369 -5.35 -4.91 7.91
CA VAL A 369 -4.90 -5.53 9.14
C VAL A 369 -5.46 -6.95 9.27
N THR A 370 -6.78 -7.11 9.08
CA THR A 370 -7.46 -8.40 9.16
C THR A 370 -6.87 -9.40 8.16
N SER A 371 -6.74 -9.02 6.89
CA SER A 371 -6.23 -9.95 5.88
C SER A 371 -4.78 -10.35 6.15
N GLY A 372 -3.93 -9.45 6.65
CA GLY A 372 -2.56 -9.77 7.04
C GLY A 372 -2.47 -10.81 8.16
N PHE A 373 -3.18 -10.60 9.27
CA PHE A 373 -3.15 -11.50 10.42
C PHE A 373 -3.92 -12.80 10.17
N VAL A 374 -5.16 -12.70 9.69
CA VAL A 374 -6.01 -13.86 9.47
C VAL A 374 -5.41 -14.79 8.43
N SER A 375 -4.78 -14.25 7.37
CA SER A 375 -4.13 -15.11 6.38
C SER A 375 -2.93 -15.87 6.95
N GLU A 376 -2.20 -15.28 7.88
CA GLU A 376 -1.12 -15.98 8.58
C GLU A 376 -1.65 -17.09 9.49
N ILE A 377 -2.68 -16.78 10.29
CA ILE A 377 -3.28 -17.73 11.25
C ILE A 377 -3.88 -18.92 10.51
N ILE A 378 -4.65 -18.68 9.45
CA ILE A 378 -5.31 -19.76 8.71
C ILE A 378 -4.30 -20.56 7.89
N LEU A 379 -3.28 -19.92 7.30
CA LEU A 379 -2.19 -20.64 6.63
C LEU A 379 -1.41 -21.51 7.62
N ALA A 380 -1.07 -21.00 8.80
CA ALA A 380 -0.33 -21.75 9.81
C ALA A 380 -1.13 -22.94 10.36
N LYS A 381 -2.39 -22.70 10.73
CA LYS A 381 -3.27 -23.67 11.42
C LYS A 381 -3.97 -24.66 10.49
N TYR A 382 -4.47 -24.18 9.34
CA TYR A 382 -5.31 -24.96 8.43
C TYR A 382 -4.67 -25.21 7.07
N LYS A 383 -3.45 -24.71 6.82
CA LYS A 383 -2.77 -24.78 5.51
C LYS A 383 -3.61 -24.22 4.36
N PHE A 384 -4.52 -23.29 4.68
CA PHE A 384 -5.38 -22.67 3.67
C PHE A 384 -4.54 -21.69 2.82
N PRO A 385 -4.50 -21.85 1.49
CA PRO A 385 -3.63 -21.06 0.63
C PRO A 385 -4.18 -19.63 0.47
N ARG A 386 -3.29 -18.63 0.56
CA ARG A 386 -3.66 -17.21 0.43
C ARG A 386 -4.35 -16.84 -0.89
N PRO A 387 -4.02 -17.46 -2.05
CA PRO A 387 -4.79 -17.24 -3.28
C PRO A 387 -6.28 -17.57 -3.14
N LEU A 388 -6.65 -18.61 -2.38
CA LEU A 388 -8.07 -18.91 -2.13
C LEU A 388 -8.72 -17.85 -1.23
N MET A 389 -7.97 -17.30 -0.26
CA MET A 389 -8.47 -16.17 0.53
C MET A 389 -8.72 -14.95 -0.35
N LEU A 390 -7.82 -14.66 -1.29
CA LEU A 390 -8.01 -13.58 -2.26
C LEU A 390 -9.28 -13.80 -3.07
N THR A 391 -9.53 -15.03 -3.55
CA THR A 391 -10.78 -15.38 -4.25
C THR A 391 -12.02 -15.15 -3.37
N LEU A 392 -12.00 -15.54 -2.09
CA LEU A 392 -13.12 -15.29 -1.17
C LEU A 392 -13.38 -13.79 -0.96
N ILE A 393 -12.30 -12.98 -0.85
CA ILE A 393 -12.42 -11.53 -0.73
C ILE A 393 -12.97 -10.91 -2.01
N MET A 394 -12.59 -11.42 -3.19
CA MET A 394 -13.16 -10.98 -4.46
C MET A 394 -14.65 -11.32 -4.56
N PHE A 395 -15.06 -12.54 -4.17
CA PHE A 395 -16.47 -12.91 -4.13
C PHE A 395 -17.28 -12.04 -3.16
N LEU A 396 -16.70 -11.71 -2.00
CA LEU A 396 -17.30 -10.75 -1.07
C LEU A 396 -17.44 -9.35 -1.69
N SER A 397 -16.48 -8.92 -2.52
CA SER A 397 -16.57 -7.63 -3.21
C SER A 397 -17.71 -7.56 -4.23
N CYS A 398 -18.02 -8.68 -4.91
CA CYS A 398 -19.16 -8.80 -5.81
C CYS A 398 -20.49 -8.49 -5.09
N LEU A 399 -20.65 -8.90 -3.83
CA LEU A 399 -21.83 -8.53 -3.03
C LEU A 399 -21.93 -7.00 -2.85
N GLY A 400 -20.80 -6.34 -2.58
CA GLY A 400 -20.74 -4.88 -2.50
C GLY A 400 -21.11 -4.19 -3.81
N HIS A 401 -20.61 -4.69 -4.94
CA HIS A 401 -20.95 -4.18 -6.28
C HIS A 401 -22.43 -4.35 -6.61
N LEU A 402 -23.02 -5.50 -6.31
CA LEU A 402 -24.44 -5.77 -6.54
C LEU A 402 -25.35 -4.86 -5.69
N LEU A 403 -24.97 -4.60 -4.43
CA LEU A 403 -25.70 -3.66 -3.57
C LEU A 403 -25.72 -2.25 -4.16
N ILE A 404 -24.63 -1.81 -4.79
CA ILE A 404 -24.56 -0.53 -5.50
C ILE A 404 -25.45 -0.57 -6.76
N ALA A 405 -25.38 -1.66 -7.55
CA ALA A 405 -26.11 -1.78 -8.80
C ALA A 405 -27.63 -1.73 -8.62
N PHE A 406 -28.16 -2.39 -7.59
CA PHE A 406 -29.60 -2.51 -7.36
C PHE A 406 -30.18 -1.47 -6.40
N ASN A 407 -29.35 -0.67 -5.72
CA ASN A 407 -29.77 0.39 -4.80
C ASN A 407 -30.88 -0.05 -3.81
N VAL A 408 -30.66 -1.17 -3.14
CA VAL A 408 -31.56 -1.61 -2.06
C VAL A 408 -31.55 -0.59 -0.91
N HIS A 409 -32.61 -0.54 -0.11
CA HIS A 409 -32.71 0.43 0.99
C HIS A 409 -31.54 0.26 1.98
N GLY A 410 -30.79 1.34 2.23
CA GLY A 410 -29.56 1.29 3.04
C GLY A 410 -28.40 0.51 2.40
N GLY A 411 -28.54 0.06 1.15
CA GLY A 411 -27.57 -0.77 0.44
C GLY A 411 -26.21 -0.09 0.30
N LEU A 412 -26.19 1.23 0.08
CA LEU A 412 -24.94 1.98 -0.05
C LEU A 412 -24.14 2.07 1.25
N TYR A 413 -24.80 2.06 2.43
CA TYR A 413 -24.11 1.95 3.73
C TYR A 413 -23.36 0.62 3.82
N VAL A 414 -24.06 -0.49 3.55
CA VAL A 414 -23.49 -1.84 3.62
C VAL A 414 -22.42 -2.03 2.54
N ALA A 415 -22.65 -1.54 1.33
CA ALA A 415 -21.68 -1.58 0.24
C ALA A 415 -20.39 -0.82 0.61
N SER A 416 -20.48 0.35 1.25
CA SER A 416 -19.31 1.12 1.69
C SER A 416 -18.43 0.33 2.67
N ILE A 417 -19.05 -0.44 3.57
CA ILE A 417 -18.37 -1.31 4.53
C ILE A 417 -17.65 -2.46 3.79
N ILE A 418 -18.39 -3.19 2.95
CA ILE A 418 -17.88 -4.35 2.22
C ILE A 418 -16.76 -3.95 1.25
N ILE A 419 -16.99 -2.93 0.42
CA ILE A 419 -16.02 -2.45 -0.57
C ILE A 419 -14.78 -1.90 0.13
N GLY A 420 -14.93 -1.13 1.21
CA GLY A 420 -13.80 -0.64 2.00
C GLY A 420 -12.94 -1.79 2.51
N PHE A 421 -13.55 -2.79 3.13
CA PHE A 421 -12.87 -3.98 3.66
C PHE A 421 -12.17 -4.77 2.55
N CYS A 422 -12.86 -5.09 1.46
CA CYS A 422 -12.30 -5.86 0.35
C CYS A 422 -11.12 -5.13 -0.32
N PHE A 423 -11.26 -3.83 -0.60
CA PHE A 423 -10.18 -3.01 -1.15
C PHE A 423 -8.95 -3.02 -0.24
N GLY A 424 -9.14 -3.01 1.07
CA GLY A 424 -8.05 -3.09 2.05
C GLY A 424 -7.41 -4.47 2.08
N ALA A 425 -8.23 -5.51 2.12
CA ALA A 425 -7.80 -6.89 2.30
C ALA A 425 -6.96 -7.42 1.12
N GLN A 426 -7.26 -6.99 -0.11
CA GLN A 426 -6.58 -7.45 -1.32
C GLN A 426 -5.08 -7.10 -1.34
N TRP A 427 -4.66 -5.95 -0.82
CA TRP A 427 -3.26 -5.49 -0.91
C TRP A 427 -2.26 -6.34 -0.12
N PRO A 428 -2.45 -6.60 1.20
CA PRO A 428 -1.54 -7.49 1.93
C PRO A 428 -1.54 -8.92 1.39
N LEU A 429 -2.69 -9.42 0.95
CA LEU A 429 -2.79 -10.75 0.32
C LEU A 429 -1.96 -10.81 -0.96
N LEU A 430 -2.12 -9.83 -1.87
CA LEU A 430 -1.34 -9.76 -3.10
C LEU A 430 0.17 -9.77 -2.81
N PHE A 431 0.64 -8.93 -1.88
CA PHE A 431 2.05 -8.83 -1.55
C PHE A 431 2.59 -10.07 -0.84
N ALA A 432 1.78 -10.74 -0.03
CA ALA A 432 2.15 -12.01 0.59
C ALA A 432 2.28 -13.10 -0.47
N ILE A 433 1.27 -13.25 -1.34
CA ILE A 433 1.24 -14.25 -2.41
C ILE A 433 2.44 -14.08 -3.35
N ILE A 434 2.77 -12.85 -3.78
CA ILE A 434 3.92 -12.61 -4.64
C ILE A 434 5.22 -13.05 -3.94
N SER A 435 5.36 -12.81 -2.64
CA SER A 435 6.54 -13.24 -1.88
C SER A 435 6.63 -14.77 -1.72
N GLU A 436 5.48 -15.45 -1.67
CA GLU A 436 5.39 -16.90 -1.47
C GLU A 436 5.60 -17.67 -2.77
N ILE A 437 5.15 -17.14 -3.91
CA ILE A 437 5.27 -17.80 -5.20
C ILE A 437 6.63 -17.54 -5.84
N PHE A 438 7.10 -16.29 -5.82
CA PHE A 438 8.27 -15.86 -6.61
C PHE A 438 9.57 -15.71 -5.82
N GLY A 439 9.54 -16.02 -4.53
CA GLY A 439 10.69 -15.89 -3.64
C GLY A 439 10.94 -14.44 -3.18
N LEU A 440 12.07 -14.24 -2.49
CA LEU A 440 12.41 -12.96 -1.86
C LEU A 440 13.57 -12.22 -2.54
N LYS A 441 14.29 -12.88 -3.47
CA LYS A 441 15.44 -12.28 -4.16
C LYS A 441 15.08 -10.98 -4.87
N TYR A 442 14.19 -11.04 -5.86
CA TYR A 442 13.72 -9.88 -6.63
C TYR A 442 12.34 -9.37 -6.21
N TYR A 443 11.96 -9.63 -4.95
CA TYR A 443 10.63 -9.31 -4.43
C TYR A 443 10.26 -7.84 -4.61
N SER A 444 11.23 -6.93 -4.48
CA SER A 444 10.98 -5.50 -4.55
C SER A 444 10.48 -5.07 -5.93
N THR A 445 11.02 -5.66 -7.00
CA THR A 445 10.53 -5.40 -8.36
C THR A 445 9.19 -6.09 -8.61
N LEU A 446 9.06 -7.35 -8.20
CA LEU A 446 7.89 -8.18 -8.53
C LEU A 446 6.60 -7.69 -7.85
N TYR A 447 6.65 -7.29 -6.58
CA TYR A 447 5.44 -6.79 -5.91
C TYR A 447 4.99 -5.43 -6.51
N ASN A 448 5.95 -4.58 -6.90
CA ASN A 448 5.64 -3.31 -7.55
C ASN A 448 5.07 -3.53 -8.94
N PHE A 449 5.54 -4.53 -9.69
CA PHE A 449 4.91 -4.92 -10.95
C PHE A 449 3.48 -5.40 -10.73
N GLY A 450 3.24 -6.27 -9.74
CA GLY A 450 1.88 -6.70 -9.39
C GLY A 450 0.96 -5.53 -9.02
N ALA A 451 1.49 -4.48 -8.38
CA ALA A 451 0.74 -3.28 -8.03
C ALA A 451 0.28 -2.47 -9.27
N VAL A 452 0.96 -2.57 -10.41
CA VAL A 452 0.57 -1.91 -11.67
C VAL A 452 -0.77 -2.42 -12.19
N ALA A 453 -1.22 -3.60 -11.77
CA ALA A 453 -2.57 -4.09 -12.08
C ALA A 453 -3.68 -3.14 -11.59
N SER A 454 -3.47 -2.40 -10.49
CA SER A 454 -4.45 -1.47 -9.93
C SER A 454 -4.79 -0.31 -10.87
N PRO A 455 -3.83 0.51 -11.37
CA PRO A 455 -4.13 1.57 -12.32
C PRO A 455 -4.64 1.05 -13.66
N VAL A 456 -4.19 -0.14 -14.12
CA VAL A 456 -4.74 -0.79 -15.32
C VAL A 456 -6.23 -1.12 -15.12
N GLY A 457 -6.57 -1.71 -13.98
CA GLY A 457 -7.94 -2.04 -13.60
C GLY A 457 -8.83 -0.81 -13.47
N SER A 458 -8.34 0.25 -12.82
CA SER A 458 -9.06 1.53 -12.72
C SER A 458 -9.29 2.14 -14.09
N TYR A 459 -8.31 2.16 -15.00
CA TYR A 459 -8.54 2.70 -16.34
C TYR A 459 -9.63 1.94 -17.10
N ILE A 460 -9.60 0.60 -17.06
CA ILE A 460 -10.58 -0.24 -17.77
C ILE A 460 -11.97 -0.10 -17.12
N LEU A 461 -12.08 -0.30 -15.81
CA LEU A 461 -13.37 -0.42 -15.13
C LEU A 461 -13.95 0.94 -14.74
N ASN A 462 -13.13 1.89 -14.28
CA ASN A 462 -13.57 3.22 -13.89
C ASN A 462 -13.81 4.09 -15.14
N VAL A 463 -12.76 4.31 -15.96
CA VAL A 463 -12.85 5.26 -17.07
C VAL A 463 -13.63 4.68 -18.25
N LYS A 464 -13.26 3.48 -18.74
CA LYS A 464 -13.85 2.92 -19.96
C LYS A 464 -15.23 2.30 -19.76
N VAL A 465 -15.50 1.72 -18.59
CA VAL A 465 -16.81 1.11 -18.30
C VAL A 465 -17.70 2.09 -17.54
N ALA A 466 -17.41 2.41 -16.28
CA ALA A 466 -18.31 3.20 -15.43
C ALA A 466 -18.54 4.62 -15.97
N GLY A 467 -17.48 5.37 -16.27
CA GLY A 467 -17.58 6.74 -16.77
C GLY A 467 -18.33 6.84 -18.11
N ASN A 468 -17.99 6.00 -19.08
CA ASN A 468 -18.68 6.00 -20.38
C ASN A 468 -20.17 5.62 -20.26
N LEU A 469 -20.51 4.63 -19.42
CA LEU A 469 -21.90 4.22 -19.22
C LEU A 469 -22.70 5.31 -18.51
N TYR A 470 -22.12 5.94 -17.50
CA TYR A 470 -22.69 7.09 -16.82
C TYR A 470 -22.97 8.24 -17.79
N ASP A 471 -21.98 8.64 -18.60
CA ASP A 471 -22.11 9.72 -19.58
C ASP A 471 -23.13 9.41 -20.68
N ASN A 472 -23.23 8.13 -21.08
CA ASN A 472 -24.24 7.69 -22.04
C ASN A 472 -25.65 7.83 -21.45
N GLU A 473 -25.85 7.43 -20.20
CA GLU A 473 -27.14 7.51 -19.54
C GLU A 473 -27.53 8.97 -19.22
N ALA A 474 -26.58 9.77 -18.74
CA ALA A 474 -26.76 11.20 -18.51
C ALA A 474 -27.19 11.94 -19.79
N ARG A 475 -26.59 11.60 -20.94
CA ARG A 475 -26.98 12.16 -22.25
C ARG A 475 -28.40 11.78 -22.65
N LYS A 476 -28.81 10.52 -22.42
CA LYS A 476 -30.19 10.09 -22.68
C LYS A 476 -31.19 10.85 -21.80
N GLN A 477 -30.89 11.00 -20.51
CA GLN A 477 -31.74 11.75 -19.58
C GLN A 477 -31.85 13.23 -19.96
N MET A 478 -30.74 13.88 -20.35
CA MET A 478 -30.76 15.27 -20.82
C MET A 478 -31.56 15.43 -22.11
N ALA A 479 -31.38 14.54 -23.09
CA ALA A 479 -32.13 14.56 -24.34
C ALA A 479 -33.64 14.40 -24.09
N ALA A 480 -34.02 13.50 -23.17
CA ALA A 480 -35.41 13.32 -22.76
C ALA A 480 -36.01 14.58 -22.08
N ARG A 481 -35.18 15.41 -21.43
CA ARG A 481 -35.59 16.70 -20.84
C ARG A 481 -35.50 17.88 -21.81
N GLY A 482 -35.10 17.66 -23.07
CA GLY A 482 -34.94 18.71 -24.07
C GLY A 482 -33.78 19.69 -23.80
N ILE A 483 -32.81 19.31 -22.94
CA ILE A 483 -31.70 20.18 -22.55
C ILE A 483 -30.51 19.98 -23.50
N ILE A 484 -30.05 21.05 -24.14
CA ILE A 484 -28.84 21.03 -24.99
C ILE A 484 -27.61 21.25 -24.10
N ARG A 485 -26.66 20.32 -24.17
CA ARG A 485 -25.39 20.41 -23.43
C ARG A 485 -24.65 21.69 -23.82
N LYS A 486 -24.40 22.59 -22.86
CA LYS A 486 -23.44 23.68 -23.04
C LYS A 486 -22.02 23.15 -22.79
N ARG A 487 -21.08 23.57 -23.64
CA ARG A 487 -19.66 23.19 -23.51
C ARG A 487 -19.14 23.71 -22.17
N GLY A 488 -18.62 22.81 -21.32
CA GLY A 488 -18.11 23.14 -19.98
C GLY A 488 -19.09 22.93 -18.81
N GLN A 489 -20.33 22.47 -19.06
CA GLN A 489 -21.22 22.00 -17.99
C GLN A 489 -21.01 20.51 -17.69
N ASP A 490 -21.05 20.16 -16.41
CA ASP A 490 -21.00 18.78 -15.92
C ASP A 490 -22.25 18.00 -16.36
N LEU A 491 -22.07 16.74 -16.73
CA LEU A 491 -23.19 15.84 -16.98
C LEU A 491 -23.69 15.30 -15.64
N GLU A 492 -24.95 15.61 -15.32
CA GLU A 492 -25.61 15.02 -14.16
C GLU A 492 -26.52 13.87 -14.60
N CYS A 493 -26.27 12.68 -14.04
CA CYS A 493 -27.17 11.53 -14.13
C CYS A 493 -27.90 11.33 -12.81
N THR A 494 -29.21 11.08 -12.90
CA THR A 494 -30.09 10.82 -11.76
C THR A 494 -30.69 9.43 -11.83
N GLY A 495 -30.77 8.74 -10.69
CA GLY A 495 -31.33 7.41 -10.56
C GLY A 495 -30.29 6.28 -10.51
N THR A 496 -30.80 5.06 -10.35
CA THR A 496 -30.03 3.82 -10.23
C THR A 496 -29.36 3.42 -11.53
N GLU A 497 -30.01 3.71 -12.65
CA GLU A 497 -29.57 3.32 -13.99
C GLU A 497 -28.20 3.92 -14.37
N CYS A 498 -27.81 5.02 -13.72
CA CYS A 498 -26.51 5.69 -13.94
C CYS A 498 -25.29 4.79 -13.72
N PHE A 499 -25.37 3.87 -12.75
CA PHE A 499 -24.24 3.00 -12.37
C PHE A 499 -24.58 1.51 -12.42
N LYS A 500 -25.87 1.15 -12.56
CA LYS A 500 -26.34 -0.23 -12.54
C LYS A 500 -25.62 -1.15 -13.51
N LEU A 501 -25.59 -0.82 -14.80
CA LEU A 501 -24.94 -1.66 -15.81
C LEU A 501 -23.42 -1.76 -15.57
N ALA A 502 -22.79 -0.67 -15.14
CA ALA A 502 -21.36 -0.67 -14.85
C ALA A 502 -21.01 -1.65 -13.72
N PHE A 503 -21.75 -1.60 -12.60
CA PHE A 503 -21.50 -2.53 -11.49
C PHE A 503 -21.96 -3.96 -11.77
N ILE A 504 -22.91 -4.19 -12.68
CA ILE A 504 -23.21 -5.54 -13.18
C ILE A 504 -22.04 -6.10 -13.99
N ILE A 505 -21.37 -5.29 -14.82
CA ILE A 505 -20.19 -5.73 -15.60
C ILE A 505 -18.97 -5.96 -14.70
N ILE A 506 -18.81 -5.15 -13.65
CA ILE A 506 -17.70 -5.26 -12.69
C ILE A 506 -17.86 -6.46 -11.74
N THR A 507 -19.09 -6.88 -11.47
CA THR A 507 -19.41 -8.04 -10.62
C THR A 507 -19.08 -9.33 -11.35
#